data_AF-A0A6H5K866-F1
#
_entry.id   AF-A0A6H5K866-F1
#
_cell.length_a   1.000
_cell.length_b   1.000
_cell.length_c   1.000
_cell.angle_alpha   90.00
_cell.angle_beta   90.00
_cell.angle_gamma   90.00
#
_symmetry.space_group_name_H-M   'P 1'
#
loop_
_entity.id
_entity.type
_entity.pdbx_description
1 polymer ?
#
loop_
_entity_poly.entity_id
_entity_poly.type
_entity_poly.pdbx_seq_one_letter_code
_entity_poly.pdbx_strand_id
1 'polypeptide(L)'
;MEVGAPSVKRMNLGVGGVRNGEELAPMDPVTILEDTPNLPAGTVQHLVFRRGDDPPFHSPHLKPAQYVGKLKGMRQILWERGLLVKGMSKTGGSGEKQDLSKSMEHVLGEQKDFKEVDSSLVLLMQRHGGACLILPKYHCECNPIELVWGRAKDWTRKNCKYSLECLRENVPLSFRPEKDRQAVSVVQGYCKKAYTHALMYRETRVQGPEGKKTYKKYKSHRRQTPKEWRP
;
A
#
# COMPACT_ATOMS: atom_id res chain seq x y z
N MET A 1 3.90 -2.74 15.12
CA MET A 1 3.74 -3.26 13.76
C MET A 1 4.78 -2.57 12.93
N GLU A 2 5.81 -3.27 12.46
CA GLU A 2 6.45 -2.80 11.23
C GLU A 2 5.35 -2.79 10.19
N VAL A 3 4.93 -1.58 9.86
CA VAL A 3 4.11 -1.34 8.69
C VAL A 3 5.02 -1.78 7.56
N GLY A 4 4.80 -2.98 7.03
CA GLY A 4 5.60 -3.49 5.93
C GLY A 4 5.60 -2.40 4.87
N ALA A 5 6.78 -1.79 4.67
CA ALA A 5 7.01 -0.77 3.67
C ALA A 5 6.39 -1.26 2.35
N PRO A 6 5.87 -0.35 1.50
CA PRO A 6 5.27 -0.75 0.25
C PRO A 6 6.21 -1.71 -0.50
N SER A 7 5.83 -2.99 -0.54
CA SER A 7 6.58 -4.01 -1.25
C SER A 7 6.81 -3.55 -2.69
N VAL A 8 8.05 -3.67 -3.17
CA VAL A 8 8.52 -3.34 -4.53
C VAL A 8 7.65 -3.94 -5.64
N LYS A 9 6.76 -4.89 -5.31
CA LYS A 9 5.64 -5.36 -6.14
C LYS A 9 4.78 -4.28 -6.80
N ARG A 10 4.86 -3.01 -6.38
CA ARG A 10 4.13 -1.87 -7.00
C ARG A 10 5.02 -0.75 -7.54
N MET A 11 6.34 -0.92 -7.55
CA MET A 11 7.23 0.07 -8.14
C MET A 11 7.32 -0.23 -9.64
N ASN A 12 6.85 0.70 -10.48
CA ASN A 12 6.87 0.60 -11.94
C ASN A 12 8.31 0.76 -12.48
N LEU A 13 9.20 -0.13 -12.07
CA LEU A 13 10.61 -0.24 -12.50
C LEU A 13 10.76 -1.27 -13.62
N GLY A 14 9.67 -1.59 -14.32
CA GLY A 14 9.65 -2.46 -15.48
C GLY A 14 9.87 -1.68 -16.77
N VAL A 15 10.48 -2.31 -17.77
CA VAL A 15 10.59 -1.75 -19.12
C VAL A 15 9.19 -1.71 -19.73
N GLY A 16 8.71 -0.51 -20.08
CA GLY A 16 7.54 -0.34 -20.95
C GLY A 16 6.21 -0.85 -20.39
N GLY A 17 5.86 -0.48 -19.16
CA GLY A 17 4.54 -0.76 -18.61
C GLY A 17 3.44 0.07 -19.28
N VAL A 18 3.00 -0.30 -20.48
CA VAL A 18 1.69 0.14 -20.97
C VAL A 18 0.66 -0.61 -20.14
N ARG A 19 -0.04 0.12 -19.26
CA ARG A 19 -1.22 -0.39 -18.56
C ARG A 19 -2.43 0.27 -19.21
N ASN A 20 -3.23 -0.51 -19.91
CA ASN A 20 -4.44 -0.04 -20.62
C ASN A 20 -4.19 1.08 -21.65
N GLY A 21 -3.07 1.07 -22.36
CA GLY A 21 -2.79 2.06 -23.42
C GLY A 21 -2.25 3.40 -22.93
N GLU A 22 -2.10 3.61 -21.62
CA GLU A 22 -1.54 4.84 -21.05
C GLU A 22 -0.07 4.62 -20.64
N GLU A 23 0.79 5.56 -21.04
CA GLU A 23 2.18 5.64 -20.59
C GLU A 23 2.17 6.05 -19.10
N LEU A 24 2.64 5.15 -18.24
CA LEU A 24 2.72 5.42 -16.80
C LEU A 24 3.60 6.65 -16.58
N ALA A 25 3.06 7.65 -15.88
CA ALA A 25 3.81 8.83 -15.49
C ALA A 25 5.15 8.39 -14.84
N PRO A 26 6.28 8.98 -15.25
CA PRO A 26 7.58 8.62 -14.70
C PRO A 26 7.54 8.89 -13.18
N MET A 27 8.02 7.92 -12.41
CA MET A 27 8.16 8.09 -10.96
C MET A 27 9.10 9.27 -10.69
N ASP A 28 8.77 10.06 -9.66
CA ASP A 28 9.63 11.13 -9.18
C ASP A 28 11.03 10.58 -8.84
N PRO A 29 12.09 11.36 -9.08
CA PRO A 29 13.45 10.94 -8.75
C PRO A 29 13.59 10.72 -7.24
N VAL A 30 14.40 9.74 -6.87
CA VAL A 30 14.58 9.33 -5.47
C VAL A 30 15.92 9.87 -4.96
N THR A 31 15.93 10.49 -3.79
CA THR A 31 17.19 10.89 -3.14
C THR A 31 17.73 9.71 -2.36
N ILE A 32 18.98 9.33 -2.62
CA ILE A 32 19.64 8.24 -1.91
C ILE A 32 19.89 8.66 -0.47
N LEU A 33 19.36 7.90 0.48
CA LEU A 33 19.41 8.23 1.91
C LEU A 33 20.63 7.64 2.64
N GLU A 34 21.28 6.62 2.07
CA GLU A 34 22.45 5.95 2.64
C GLU A 34 23.46 5.63 1.54
N ASP A 35 24.75 5.60 1.89
CA ASP A 35 25.81 5.30 0.94
C ASP A 35 25.60 3.92 0.32
N THR A 36 25.54 3.88 -1.01
CA THR A 36 25.63 2.66 -1.80
C THR A 36 27.04 2.55 -2.40
N PRO A 37 27.51 1.34 -2.74
CA PRO A 37 28.87 1.14 -3.26
C PRO A 37 29.29 2.09 -4.39
N ASN A 38 28.36 2.46 -5.26
CA ASN A 38 28.64 3.34 -6.42
C ASN A 38 28.00 4.73 -6.32
N LEU A 39 27.10 4.99 -5.38
CA LEU A 39 26.41 6.27 -5.23
C LEU A 39 26.35 6.70 -3.76
N PRO A 40 26.92 7.86 -3.40
CA PRO A 40 26.88 8.37 -2.04
C PRO A 40 25.51 8.92 -1.65
N ALA A 41 25.25 8.98 -0.35
CA ALA A 41 24.08 9.61 0.23
C ALA A 41 23.92 11.07 -0.23
N GLY A 42 22.68 11.50 -0.45
CA GLY A 42 22.33 12.82 -1.00
C GLY A 42 22.31 12.87 -2.53
N THR A 43 22.78 11.83 -3.23
CA THR A 43 22.70 11.77 -4.69
C THR A 43 21.25 11.56 -5.14
N VAL A 44 20.81 12.30 -6.16
CA VAL A 44 19.50 12.10 -6.78
C VAL A 44 19.57 11.00 -7.82
N GLN A 45 18.94 9.86 -7.53
CA GLN A 45 18.77 8.75 -8.45
C GLN A 45 17.56 9.01 -9.36
N HIS A 46 17.84 9.22 -10.65
CA HIS A 46 16.80 9.27 -11.67
C HIS A 46 16.41 7.85 -12.11
N LEU A 47 15.10 7.61 -12.26
CA LEU A 47 14.54 6.32 -12.68
C LEU A 47 14.29 6.22 -14.19
N VAL A 48 14.52 7.34 -14.90
CA VAL A 48 14.44 7.50 -16.35
C VAL A 48 15.80 7.98 -16.85
N PHE A 49 16.22 7.51 -18.02
CA PHE A 49 17.44 8.02 -18.65
C PHE A 49 17.27 9.45 -19.14
N ARG A 50 18.18 10.33 -18.74
CA ARG A 50 18.21 11.74 -19.15
C ARG A 50 19.18 11.96 -20.30
N ARG A 51 19.04 13.11 -20.96
CA ARG A 51 20.00 13.55 -21.97
C ARG A 51 21.36 13.77 -21.28
N GLY A 52 22.39 13.09 -21.76
CA GLY A 52 23.73 13.12 -21.16
C GLY A 52 24.03 11.98 -20.19
N ASP A 53 23.04 11.15 -19.85
CA ASP A 53 23.30 9.89 -19.14
C ASP A 53 23.95 8.88 -20.09
N ASP A 54 24.81 8.02 -19.54
CA ASP A 54 25.37 6.88 -20.25
C ASP A 54 24.27 5.91 -20.73
N PRO A 55 24.49 5.21 -21.86
CA PRO A 55 23.57 4.19 -22.33
C PRO A 55 23.41 3.06 -21.30
N PRO A 56 22.31 2.28 -21.37
CA PRO A 56 22.09 1.17 -20.46
C PRO A 56 23.29 0.19 -20.46
N PHE A 57 23.69 -0.30 -19.29
CA PHE A 57 24.92 -1.11 -19.16
C PHE A 57 24.89 -2.40 -20.00
N HIS A 58 23.69 -2.91 -20.27
CA HIS A 58 23.45 -4.13 -21.06
C HIS A 58 23.34 -3.84 -22.57
N SER A 59 23.37 -2.57 -22.99
CA SER A 59 23.29 -2.15 -24.39
C SER A 59 24.05 -0.84 -24.62
N PRO A 60 25.39 -0.85 -24.44
CA PRO A 60 26.22 0.35 -24.51
C PRO A 60 26.28 1.00 -25.90
N HIS A 61 25.87 0.28 -26.95
CA HIS A 61 25.89 0.77 -28.33
C HIS A 61 24.66 1.62 -28.70
N LEU A 62 23.67 1.75 -27.80
CA LEU A 62 22.46 2.51 -28.07
C LEU A 62 22.75 4.01 -28.17
N LYS A 63 22.12 4.66 -29.16
CA LYS A 63 22.20 6.12 -29.29
C LYS A 63 21.23 6.81 -28.32
N PRO A 64 21.51 8.05 -27.86
CA PRO A 64 20.64 8.79 -26.95
C PRO A 64 19.16 8.82 -27.36
N ALA A 65 18.86 8.97 -28.65
CA ALA A 65 17.49 8.95 -29.17
C ALA A 65 16.70 7.66 -28.88
N GLN A 66 17.37 6.56 -28.56
CA GLN A 66 16.76 5.24 -28.34
C GLN A 66 16.50 4.92 -26.87
N TYR A 67 17.15 5.62 -25.93
CA TYR A 67 17.05 5.31 -24.50
C TYR A 67 16.66 6.51 -23.64
N VAL A 68 16.95 7.74 -24.05
CA VAL A 68 16.53 8.95 -23.33
C VAL A 68 15.00 8.99 -23.23
N GLY A 69 14.49 9.28 -22.02
CA GLY A 69 13.06 9.25 -21.73
C GLY A 69 12.51 7.87 -21.35
N LYS A 70 13.27 6.79 -21.54
CA LYS A 70 12.85 5.44 -21.12
C LYS A 70 13.19 5.16 -19.66
N LEU A 71 12.35 4.35 -19.03
CA LEU A 71 12.61 3.83 -17.68
C LEU A 71 13.89 2.97 -17.65
N LYS A 72 14.74 3.21 -16.66
CA LYS A 72 16.01 2.48 -16.45
C LYS A 72 15.79 1.01 -16.08
N GLY A 73 14.79 0.78 -15.24
CA GLY A 73 14.41 -0.52 -14.71
C GLY A 73 15.32 -1.08 -13.62
N MET A 74 14.85 -2.12 -12.91
CA MET A 74 15.49 -2.63 -11.68
C MET A 74 16.96 -3.02 -11.86
N ARG A 75 17.30 -3.68 -12.98
CA ARG A 75 18.68 -4.11 -13.26
C ARG A 75 19.64 -2.93 -13.41
N GLN A 76 19.22 -1.90 -14.14
CA GLN A 76 20.04 -0.71 -14.36
C GLN A 76 20.24 0.04 -13.04
N ILE A 77 19.19 0.20 -12.23
CA ILE A 77 19.27 0.89 -10.93
C ILE A 77 20.20 0.12 -9.97
N LEU A 78 20.10 -1.21 -9.92
CA LEU A 78 21.01 -2.03 -9.11
C LEU A 78 22.46 -1.93 -9.59
N TRP A 79 22.69 -1.86 -10.90
CA TRP A 79 24.02 -1.67 -11.46
C TRP A 79 24.60 -0.30 -11.11
N GLU A 80 23.80 0.77 -11.26
CA GLU A 80 24.19 2.14 -10.89
C GLU A 80 24.52 2.27 -9.40
N ARG A 81 23.86 1.50 -8.54
CA ARG A 81 24.15 1.43 -7.10
C ARG A 81 25.29 0.47 -6.72
N GLY A 82 25.78 -0.36 -7.64
CA GLY A 82 26.80 -1.38 -7.35
C GLY A 82 26.28 -2.58 -6.57
N LEU A 83 24.97 -2.81 -6.57
CA LEU A 83 24.28 -3.89 -5.85
C LEU A 83 23.89 -5.07 -6.76
N LEU A 84 24.20 -5.00 -8.05
CA LEU A 84 23.88 -6.05 -9.01
C LEU A 84 24.80 -7.26 -8.86
N VAL A 85 24.24 -8.42 -8.50
CA VAL A 85 24.97 -9.69 -8.36
C VAL A 85 24.64 -10.65 -9.49
N LYS A 86 25.61 -11.49 -9.91
CA LYS A 86 25.43 -12.51 -10.94
C LYS A 86 24.36 -13.53 -10.50
N GLY A 87 23.44 -13.85 -11.41
CA GLY A 87 22.34 -14.79 -11.14
C GLY A 87 21.13 -14.17 -10.43
N MET A 88 21.11 -12.84 -10.24
CA MET A 88 19.91 -12.15 -9.77
C MET A 88 18.74 -12.33 -10.73
N SER A 89 17.59 -12.64 -10.16
CA SER A 89 16.29 -12.71 -10.84
C SER A 89 15.33 -11.72 -10.18
N LYS A 90 14.16 -11.51 -10.79
CA LYS A 90 13.16 -10.57 -10.27
C LYS A 90 12.78 -10.91 -8.81
N THR A 91 12.39 -12.16 -8.56
CA THR A 91 11.89 -12.63 -7.25
C THR A 91 12.88 -13.49 -6.45
N GLY A 92 14.08 -13.75 -6.97
CA GLY A 92 15.07 -14.62 -6.33
C GLY A 92 14.80 -16.11 -6.46
N GLY A 93 13.88 -16.52 -7.35
CA GLY A 93 13.43 -17.91 -7.51
C GLY A 93 11.97 -18.10 -7.09
N SER A 94 11.55 -19.37 -6.93
CA SER A 94 10.23 -19.78 -6.45
C SER A 94 10.33 -20.95 -5.47
N GLY A 95 9.45 -20.97 -4.46
CA GLY A 95 9.39 -22.05 -3.46
C GLY A 95 10.65 -22.14 -2.57
N GLU A 96 11.05 -23.36 -2.22
CA GLU A 96 12.18 -23.66 -1.33
C GLU A 96 13.55 -23.20 -1.86
N LYS A 97 13.64 -22.83 -3.15
CA LYS A 97 14.88 -22.31 -3.78
C LYS A 97 14.94 -20.78 -3.80
N GLN A 98 14.06 -20.09 -3.09
CA GLN A 98 14.04 -18.63 -3.08
C GLN A 98 15.24 -18.09 -2.28
N ASP A 99 16.18 -17.48 -2.99
CA ASP A 99 17.33 -16.78 -2.42
C ASP A 99 17.04 -15.28 -2.47
N LEU A 100 16.68 -14.71 -1.31
CA LEU A 100 16.33 -13.30 -1.17
C LEU A 100 17.49 -12.38 -1.53
N SER A 101 18.74 -12.81 -1.32
CA SER A 101 19.94 -12.04 -1.72
C SER A 101 20.07 -11.91 -3.24
N LYS A 102 19.40 -12.79 -4.00
CA LYS A 102 19.36 -12.78 -5.47
C LYS A 102 18.04 -12.26 -6.03
N SER A 103 17.14 -11.75 -5.19
CA SER A 103 15.93 -11.08 -5.63
C SER A 103 16.18 -9.59 -5.83
N MET A 104 16.07 -9.13 -7.08
CA MET A 104 16.17 -7.71 -7.38
C MET A 104 15.07 -6.90 -6.66
N GLU A 105 13.86 -7.45 -6.57
CA GLU A 105 12.75 -6.84 -5.84
C GLU A 105 13.06 -6.69 -4.34
N HIS A 106 13.59 -7.74 -3.71
CA HIS A 106 13.91 -7.68 -2.29
C HIS A 106 15.07 -6.72 -2.02
N VAL A 107 16.18 -6.87 -2.75
CA VAL A 107 17.38 -6.05 -2.53
C VAL A 107 17.09 -4.56 -2.70
N LEU A 108 16.37 -4.15 -3.76
CA LEU A 108 15.94 -2.76 -3.91
C LEU A 108 14.93 -2.33 -2.84
N GLY A 109 14.03 -3.22 -2.45
CA GLY A 109 13.00 -2.94 -1.44
C GLY A 109 13.54 -2.78 -0.04
N GLU A 110 14.70 -3.36 0.24
CA GLU A 110 15.35 -3.23 1.53
C GLU A 110 16.13 -1.92 1.66
N GLN A 111 16.41 -1.23 0.55
CA GLN A 111 17.07 0.07 0.56
C GLN A 111 16.19 1.12 1.24
N LYS A 112 16.80 1.94 2.09
CA LYS A 112 16.09 2.90 2.93
C LYS A 112 15.30 3.93 2.14
N ASP A 113 15.87 4.43 1.06
CA ASP A 113 15.22 5.39 0.16
C ASP A 113 14.00 4.82 -0.56
N PHE A 114 13.89 3.49 -0.68
CA PHE A 114 12.68 2.85 -1.20
C PHE A 114 11.70 2.45 -0.08
N LYS A 115 12.18 2.18 1.13
CA LYS A 115 11.34 1.89 2.30
C LYS A 115 10.60 3.11 2.83
N GLU A 116 11.30 4.24 2.89
CA GLU A 116 10.82 5.46 3.52
C GLU A 116 10.01 6.35 2.57
N VAL A 117 9.99 6.04 1.27
CA VAL A 117 9.17 6.79 0.32
C VAL A 117 7.69 6.46 0.53
N ASP A 118 6.95 7.52 0.87
CA ASP A 118 5.49 7.50 0.88
C ASP A 118 4.94 7.07 -0.48
N SER A 119 3.90 6.24 -0.47
CA SER A 119 3.26 5.81 -1.72
C SER A 119 2.72 7.01 -2.49
N SER A 120 2.68 6.95 -3.82
CA SER A 120 2.15 8.03 -4.66
C SER A 120 0.73 8.47 -4.27
N LEU A 121 -0.10 7.55 -3.78
CA LEU A 121 -1.43 7.87 -3.25
C LEU A 121 -1.37 8.71 -1.97
N VAL A 122 -0.43 8.40 -1.06
CA VAL A 122 -0.23 9.16 0.18
C VAL A 122 0.24 10.57 -0.16
N LEU A 123 1.24 10.70 -1.04
CA LEU A 123 1.75 12.00 -1.51
C LEU A 123 0.66 12.83 -2.20
N LEU A 124 -0.17 12.21 -3.04
CA LEU A 124 -1.29 12.88 -3.70
C LEU A 124 -2.30 13.40 -2.66
N MET A 125 -2.67 12.57 -1.69
CA MET A 125 -3.60 13.00 -0.64
C MET A 125 -3.02 14.14 0.21
N GLN A 126 -1.74 14.05 0.60
CA GLN A 126 -1.04 15.11 1.33
C GLN A 126 -1.01 16.43 0.55
N ARG A 127 -0.78 16.39 -0.77
CA ARG A 127 -0.82 17.58 -1.65
C ARG A 127 -2.19 18.27 -1.63
N HIS A 128 -3.26 17.52 -1.43
CA HIS A 128 -4.63 18.05 -1.30
C HIS A 128 -5.03 18.35 0.16
N GLY A 129 -4.09 18.33 1.11
CA GLY A 129 -4.36 18.57 2.54
C GLY A 129 -5.08 17.43 3.25
N GLY A 130 -5.14 16.25 2.62
CA GLY A 130 -5.78 15.05 3.16
C GLY A 130 -4.78 14.07 3.78
N ALA A 131 -5.29 13.18 4.63
CA ALA A 131 -4.53 12.05 5.16
C ALA A 131 -4.94 10.74 4.46
N CYS A 132 -3.97 9.89 4.15
CA CYS A 132 -4.20 8.56 3.61
C CYS A 132 -3.91 7.49 4.68
N LEU A 133 -4.95 6.80 5.16
CA LEU A 133 -4.81 5.72 6.13
C LEU A 133 -4.62 4.38 5.40
N ILE A 134 -3.41 3.82 5.49
CA ILE A 134 -3.12 2.50 4.92
C ILE A 134 -3.63 1.41 5.88
N LEU A 135 -4.64 0.66 5.46
CA LEU A 135 -5.20 -0.43 6.24
C LEU A 135 -4.41 -1.74 6.03
N PRO A 136 -4.27 -2.58 7.08
CA PRO A 136 -3.65 -3.89 6.94
C PRO A 136 -4.40 -4.78 5.94
N LYS A 137 -3.65 -5.53 5.14
CA LYS A 137 -4.23 -6.45 4.15
C LYS A 137 -4.98 -7.59 4.84
N TYR A 138 -6.14 -7.98 4.29
CA TYR A 138 -6.99 -9.06 4.81
C TYR A 138 -7.63 -8.80 6.19
N HIS A 139 -7.63 -7.55 6.66
CA HIS A 139 -8.22 -7.14 7.93
C HIS A 139 -9.41 -6.20 7.71
N CYS A 140 -10.48 -6.71 7.12
CA CYS A 140 -11.66 -5.91 6.79
C CYS A 140 -12.35 -5.34 8.04
N GLU A 141 -12.18 -5.96 9.21
CA GLU A 141 -12.65 -5.45 10.50
C GLU A 141 -12.01 -4.12 10.92
N CYS A 142 -10.85 -3.76 10.35
CA CYS A 142 -10.21 -2.46 10.57
C CYS A 142 -10.75 -1.36 9.64
N ASN A 143 -11.66 -1.69 8.72
CA ASN A 143 -12.26 -0.74 7.79
C ASN A 143 -13.71 -0.42 8.18
N PRO A 144 -14.02 0.81 8.66
CA PRO A 144 -15.38 1.15 9.07
C PRO A 144 -16.41 1.09 7.93
N ILE A 145 -15.97 1.17 6.66
CA ILE A 145 -16.87 1.10 5.51
C ILE A 145 -17.62 -0.24 5.42
N GLU A 146 -17.04 -1.32 5.94
CA GLU A 146 -17.67 -2.65 5.92
C GLU A 146 -18.94 -2.68 6.78
N LEU A 147 -18.93 -1.98 7.92
CA LEU A 147 -20.10 -1.85 8.80
C LEU A 147 -21.16 -0.92 8.18
N VAL A 148 -20.72 0.13 7.49
CA VAL A 148 -21.60 1.04 6.75
C VAL A 148 -22.33 0.26 5.64
N TRP A 149 -21.60 -0.48 4.81
CA TRP A 149 -22.19 -1.34 3.78
C TRP A 149 -23.05 -2.47 4.36
N GLY A 150 -22.65 -3.04 5.50
CA GLY A 150 -23.45 -4.06 6.19
C GLY A 150 -24.85 -3.55 6.53
N ARG A 151 -24.95 -2.36 7.12
CA ARG A 151 -26.23 -1.74 7.46
C ARG A 151 -27.02 -1.29 6.22
N ALA A 152 -26.34 -0.69 5.25
CA ALA A 152 -26.94 -0.29 3.97
C ALA A 152 -27.60 -1.50 3.26
N LYS A 153 -26.92 -2.65 3.21
CA LYS A 153 -27.46 -3.89 2.64
C LYS A 153 -28.64 -4.44 3.43
N ASP A 154 -28.57 -4.46 4.76
CA ASP A 154 -29.68 -4.93 5.61
C ASP A 154 -30.95 -4.07 5.39
N TRP A 155 -30.80 -2.75 5.36
CA TRP A 155 -31.91 -1.84 5.08
C TRP A 155 -32.46 -2.04 3.66
N THR A 156 -31.59 -2.10 2.65
CA THR A 156 -32.00 -2.29 1.25
C THR A 156 -32.73 -3.62 1.06
N ARG A 157 -32.28 -4.69 1.74
CA ARG A 157 -32.94 -5.99 1.71
C ARG A 157 -34.34 -5.96 2.32
N LYS A 158 -34.53 -5.24 3.42
CA LYS A 158 -35.85 -5.08 4.07
C LYS A 158 -36.84 -4.26 3.24
N ASN A 159 -36.35 -3.40 2.36
CA ASN A 159 -37.16 -2.54 1.49
C ASN A 159 -37.15 -3.02 0.02
N CYS A 160 -36.70 -4.25 -0.23
CA CYS A 160 -36.55 -4.78 -1.57
C CYS A 160 -37.90 -5.15 -2.19
N LYS A 161 -38.19 -4.61 -3.38
CA LYS A 161 -39.34 -5.01 -4.22
C LYS A 161 -38.96 -5.94 -5.37
N TYR A 162 -37.76 -6.53 -5.32
CA TYR A 162 -37.20 -7.41 -6.35
C TYR A 162 -37.16 -6.80 -7.76
N SER A 163 -37.02 -5.47 -7.87
CA SER A 163 -36.81 -4.77 -9.13
C SER A 163 -35.51 -3.96 -9.10
N LEU A 164 -34.84 -3.85 -10.27
CA LEU A 164 -33.62 -3.06 -10.41
C LEU A 164 -33.87 -1.56 -10.16
N GLU A 165 -35.04 -1.05 -10.57
CA GLU A 165 -35.46 0.32 -10.34
C GLU A 165 -35.55 0.63 -8.84
N CYS A 166 -36.24 -0.23 -8.09
CA CYS A 166 -36.33 -0.10 -6.63
C CYS A 166 -34.95 -0.21 -5.97
N LEU A 167 -34.04 -1.04 -6.48
CA LEU A 167 -32.68 -1.12 -5.97
C LEU A 167 -31.89 0.19 -6.20
N ARG A 168 -32.01 0.78 -7.39
CA ARG A 168 -31.37 2.07 -7.74
C ARG A 168 -31.86 3.21 -6.86
N GLU A 169 -33.13 3.21 -6.48
CA GLU A 169 -33.70 4.18 -5.52
C GLU A 169 -33.23 3.91 -4.09
N ASN A 170 -33.27 2.65 -3.65
CA ASN A 170 -33.01 2.27 -2.27
C ASN A 170 -31.54 2.37 -1.85
N VAL A 171 -30.58 2.12 -2.74
CA VAL A 171 -29.16 2.13 -2.37
C VAL A 171 -28.72 3.53 -1.90
N PRO A 172 -28.93 4.64 -2.64
CA PRO A 172 -28.62 5.98 -2.16
C PRO A 172 -29.39 6.34 -0.88
N LEU A 173 -30.66 5.93 -0.79
CA LEU A 173 -31.48 6.13 0.41
C LEU A 173 -30.85 5.45 1.62
N SER A 174 -30.31 4.24 1.47
CA SER A 174 -29.74 3.47 2.58
C SER A 174 -28.55 4.17 3.28
N PHE A 175 -27.88 5.12 2.62
CA PHE A 175 -26.76 5.88 3.16
C PHE A 175 -27.16 7.21 3.83
N ARG A 176 -28.43 7.61 3.74
CA ARG A 176 -28.89 8.86 4.37
C ARG A 176 -28.94 8.73 5.89
N PRO A 177 -28.74 9.81 6.66
CA PRO A 177 -28.79 9.77 8.13
C PRO A 177 -30.22 9.67 8.70
N GLU A 178 -31.23 9.93 7.87
CA GLU A 178 -32.66 9.90 8.21
C GLU A 178 -33.15 8.52 8.70
N LYS A 179 -34.09 8.52 9.67
CA LYS A 179 -34.76 7.31 10.20
C LYS A 179 -33.77 6.24 10.70
N ASP A 180 -32.71 6.65 11.39
CA ASP A 180 -31.67 5.77 11.92
C ASP A 180 -31.04 4.83 10.87
N ARG A 181 -30.98 5.23 9.60
CA ARG A 181 -30.23 4.52 8.56
C ARG A 181 -28.73 4.65 8.85
N GLN A 182 -28.07 5.70 8.37
CA GLN A 182 -26.67 6.00 8.68
C GLN A 182 -26.53 7.28 9.51
N ALA A 183 -27.19 7.35 10.66
CA ALA A 183 -27.00 8.47 11.58
C ALA A 183 -25.52 8.66 11.92
N VAL A 184 -25.07 9.92 12.07
CA VAL A 184 -23.65 10.24 12.31
C VAL A 184 -23.10 9.52 13.55
N SER A 185 -23.90 9.43 14.62
CA SER A 185 -23.56 8.71 15.85
C SER A 185 -23.27 7.22 15.62
N VAL A 186 -24.02 6.58 14.71
CA VAL A 186 -23.83 5.18 14.32
C VAL A 186 -22.51 5.02 13.55
N VAL A 187 -22.24 5.89 12.59
CA VAL A 187 -21.00 5.88 11.81
C VAL A 187 -19.77 6.12 12.70
N GLN A 188 -19.86 7.05 13.66
CA GLN A 188 -18.82 7.25 14.67
C GLN A 188 -18.58 5.98 15.51
N GLY A 189 -19.63 5.24 15.85
CA GLY A 189 -19.53 3.94 16.50
C GLY A 189 -18.78 2.90 15.67
N TYR A 190 -18.92 2.93 14.34
CA TYR A 190 -18.18 2.06 13.43
C TYR A 190 -16.70 2.41 13.37
N CYS A 191 -16.36 3.70 13.29
CA CYS A 191 -14.98 4.15 13.36
C CYS A 191 -14.31 3.72 14.67
N LYS A 192 -15.01 3.85 15.81
CA LYS A 192 -14.52 3.38 17.10
C LYS A 192 -14.26 1.87 17.10
N LYS A 193 -15.18 1.06 16.58
CA LYS A 193 -14.98 -0.40 16.44
C LYS A 193 -13.76 -0.74 15.59
N ALA A 194 -13.65 -0.14 14.41
CA ALA A 194 -12.53 -0.37 13.50
C ALA A 194 -11.20 0.01 14.15
N TYR A 195 -11.15 1.14 14.85
CA TYR A 195 -9.99 1.59 15.61
C TYR A 195 -9.61 0.63 16.74
N THR A 196 -10.60 0.15 17.51
CA THR A 196 -10.37 -0.86 18.55
C THR A 196 -9.80 -2.15 17.96
N HIS A 197 -10.31 -2.61 16.81
CA HIS A 197 -9.72 -3.76 16.11
C HIS A 197 -8.26 -3.51 15.73
N ALA A 198 -7.94 -2.34 15.16
CA ALA A 198 -6.58 -1.99 14.79
C ALA A 198 -5.63 -1.95 16.00
N LEU A 199 -6.06 -1.37 17.13
CA LEU A 199 -5.29 -1.37 18.39
C LEU A 199 -5.04 -2.79 18.90
N MET A 200 -6.07 -3.63 18.92
CA MET A 200 -5.95 -5.02 19.37
C MET A 200 -4.92 -5.80 18.54
N TYR A 201 -4.92 -5.65 17.22
CA TYR A 201 -3.91 -6.30 16.38
C TYR A 201 -2.51 -5.78 16.66
N ARG A 202 -2.37 -4.47 16.90
CA ARG A 202 -1.08 -3.84 17.24
C ARG A 202 -0.50 -4.42 18.53
N GLU A 203 -1.34 -4.64 19.53
CA GLU A 203 -0.94 -5.04 20.89
C GLU A 203 -0.76 -6.54 21.04
N THR A 204 -1.72 -7.32 20.55
CA THR A 204 -1.70 -8.77 20.77
C THR A 204 -0.74 -9.48 19.82
N ARG A 205 -0.39 -8.90 18.67
CA ARG A 205 0.30 -9.58 17.55
C ARG A 205 -0.39 -10.88 17.09
N VAL A 206 -1.61 -11.17 17.56
CA VAL A 206 -2.37 -12.38 17.23
C VAL A 206 -3.31 -12.08 16.08
N GLN A 207 -3.13 -12.79 14.97
CA GLN A 207 -3.96 -12.67 13.77
C GLN A 207 -5.12 -13.68 13.77
N GLY A 208 -6.19 -13.41 13.02
CA GLY A 208 -7.20 -14.41 12.70
C GLY A 208 -8.22 -14.75 13.82
N PRO A 209 -8.77 -15.99 13.85
CA PRO A 209 -9.83 -16.41 14.77
C PRO A 209 -9.47 -16.27 16.26
N GLU A 210 -8.18 -16.34 16.61
CA GLU A 210 -7.69 -16.17 17.97
C GLU A 210 -7.77 -14.72 18.45
N GLY A 211 -7.50 -13.75 17.57
CA GLY A 211 -7.75 -12.32 17.84
C GLY A 211 -9.25 -12.01 18.06
N LYS A 212 -10.14 -12.77 17.42
CA LYS A 212 -11.59 -12.69 17.69
C LYS A 212 -11.97 -13.30 19.05
N LYS A 213 -11.23 -14.31 19.54
CA LYS A 213 -11.43 -14.89 20.89
C LYS A 213 -10.95 -13.93 21.98
N THR A 214 -9.84 -13.21 21.79
CA THR A 214 -9.39 -12.17 22.74
C THR A 214 -10.37 -11.00 22.82
N TYR A 215 -10.95 -10.55 21.69
CA TYR A 215 -12.06 -9.59 21.68
C TYR A 215 -13.29 -10.06 22.47
N LYS A 216 -13.68 -11.35 22.34
CA LYS A 216 -14.76 -11.93 23.14
C LYS A 216 -14.43 -12.00 24.64
N LYS A 217 -13.15 -12.15 25.01
CA LYS A 217 -12.70 -12.11 26.42
C LYS A 217 -12.87 -10.72 27.05
N TYR A 218 -12.87 -9.67 26.22
CA TYR A 218 -13.00 -8.26 26.62
C TYR A 218 -14.46 -7.75 26.69
N LYS A 219 -15.47 -8.62 26.53
CA LYS A 219 -16.89 -8.24 26.43
C LYS A 219 -17.60 -7.99 27.77
N SER A 220 -16.88 -7.68 28.84
CA SER A 220 -17.48 -7.26 30.11
C SER A 220 -17.38 -5.74 30.23
N HIS A 221 -18.50 -5.04 30.04
CA HIS A 221 -18.65 -3.62 30.34
C HIS A 221 -18.30 -3.24 31.80
N ARG A 222 -18.16 -4.22 32.70
CA ARG A 222 -17.90 -4.04 34.14
C ARG A 222 -16.44 -4.22 34.57
N ARG A 223 -15.52 -4.55 33.69
CA ARG A 223 -14.08 -4.53 34.02
C ARG A 223 -13.45 -3.31 33.39
N GLN A 224 -13.05 -2.37 34.25
CA GLN A 224 -12.37 -1.14 33.87
C GLN A 224 -11.19 -1.47 32.94
N THR A 225 -10.98 -0.63 31.92
CA THR A 225 -9.72 -0.62 31.17
C THR A 225 -8.56 -0.56 32.18
N PRO A 226 -7.47 -1.33 31.98
CA PRO A 226 -6.31 -1.21 32.87
C PRO A 226 -5.85 0.25 32.87
N LYS A 227 -5.53 0.80 34.04
CA LYS A 227 -5.21 2.24 34.21
C LYS A 227 -4.12 2.74 33.26
N GLU A 228 -3.27 1.82 32.82
CA GLU A 228 -2.18 1.98 31.84
C GLU A 228 -2.65 2.44 30.44
N TRP A 229 -3.96 2.38 30.15
CA TRP A 229 -4.54 2.60 28.81
C TRP A 229 -5.43 3.85 28.70
N ARG A 230 -5.41 4.73 29.71
CA ARG A 230 -6.02 6.07 29.58
C ARG A 230 -4.92 7.08 29.22
N PRO A 231 -5.17 8.01 28.29
CA PRO A 231 -4.25 9.11 28.01
C PRO A 231 -4.02 9.99 29.24
#